data_AF-A0A7D9ME56-F1
#
_entry.id   AF-A0A7D9ME56-F1
#
_cell.length_a   1.000
_cell.length_b   1.000
_cell.length_c   1.000
_cell.angle_alpha   90.00
_cell.angle_beta   90.00
_cell.angle_gamma   90.00
#
_symmetry.space_group_name_H-M   'P 1'
#
loop_
_entity.id
_entity.type
_entity.pdbx_description
1 polymer ?
#
loop_
_entity_poly.entity_id
_entity_poly.type
_entity_poly.pdbx_seq_one_letter_code
_entity_poly.pdbx_strand_id
1 'polypeptide(L)'
;MSYWRSEERRRLLGIAGYEALRYASTVVVTDKVLQLLGQKHSHGCNRINLHKEIIIVRNFIREVSLDEAKKLKDFWASFYTWKTTQWPNGIMPEDWHHLRTEDAAAYDEE
;
A
#
# COMPACT_ATOMS: atom_id res chain seq x y z
N MET A 1 -11.92 -13.78 3.09
CA MET A 1 -11.73 -13.10 1.80
C MET A 1 -11.87 -11.60 2.02
N SER A 2 -10.80 -10.83 1.86
CA SER A 2 -10.82 -9.36 2.01
C SER A 2 -11.55 -8.72 0.83
N TYR A 3 -12.56 -7.90 1.14
CA TYR A 3 -13.53 -7.28 0.22
C TYR A 3 -12.93 -6.08 -0.56
N TRP A 4 -11.72 -6.24 -1.10
CA TRP A 4 -11.10 -5.24 -1.97
C TRP A 4 -10.83 -5.92 -3.30
N ARG A 5 -11.56 -5.52 -4.34
CA ARG A 5 -11.45 -6.18 -5.65
C ARG A 5 -10.05 -5.96 -6.20
N SER A 6 -9.50 -6.92 -6.95
CA SER A 6 -8.21 -6.80 -7.63
C SER A 6 -8.11 -5.53 -8.49
N GLU A 7 -9.25 -4.95 -8.88
CA GLU A 7 -9.34 -3.69 -9.61
C GLU A 7 -9.12 -2.44 -8.74
N GLU A 8 -9.63 -2.40 -7.52
CA GLU A 8 -9.40 -1.27 -6.62
C GLU A 8 -7.95 -1.26 -6.14
N ARG A 9 -7.30 -2.43 -6.01
CA ARG A 9 -5.83 -2.50 -5.79
C ARG A 9 -5.08 -1.95 -6.99
N ARG A 10 -5.45 -2.38 -8.21
CA ARG A 10 -4.89 -1.84 -9.46
C ARG A 10 -4.97 -0.32 -9.54
N ARG A 11 -6.05 0.27 -9.02
CA ARG A 11 -6.27 1.71 -8.99
C ARG A 11 -5.52 2.45 -7.89
N LEU A 12 -4.93 1.80 -6.88
CA LEU A 12 -4.19 2.49 -5.81
C LEU A 12 -3.12 3.43 -6.38
N LEU A 13 -2.30 2.95 -7.32
CA LEU A 13 -1.29 3.77 -8.00
C LEU A 13 -1.93 4.86 -8.87
N GLY A 14 -3.06 4.58 -9.51
CA GLY A 14 -3.78 5.56 -10.33
C GLY A 14 -4.50 6.65 -9.51
N ILE A 15 -4.90 6.34 -8.28
CA ILE A 15 -5.67 7.22 -7.40
C ILE A 15 -4.74 8.00 -6.46
N ALA A 16 -3.85 7.30 -5.75
CA ALA A 16 -2.87 7.91 -4.88
C ALA A 16 -1.81 8.65 -5.69
N GLY A 17 -1.26 7.97 -6.72
CA GLY A 17 -0.04 8.39 -7.41
C GLY A 17 1.21 7.95 -6.67
N TYR A 18 2.30 7.73 -7.42
CA TYR A 18 3.61 7.35 -6.88
C TYR A 18 4.19 8.40 -5.91
N GLU A 19 3.94 9.68 -6.16
CA GLU A 19 4.41 10.77 -5.28
C GLU A 19 3.71 10.77 -3.93
N ALA A 20 2.38 10.64 -3.89
CA ALA A 20 1.66 10.56 -2.62
C ALA A 20 2.04 9.29 -1.85
N LEU A 21 2.31 8.18 -2.55
CA LEU A 21 2.83 6.99 -1.90
C LEU A 21 4.23 7.21 -1.32
N ARG A 22 5.05 8.11 -1.87
CA ARG A 22 6.38 8.40 -1.34
C ARG A 22 6.37 9.39 -0.18
N TYR A 23 5.59 10.46 -0.28
CA TYR A 23 5.74 11.63 0.61
C TYR A 23 4.57 11.87 1.57
N ALA A 24 3.36 11.38 1.28
CA ALA A 24 2.22 11.64 2.15
C ALA A 24 2.10 10.58 3.25
N SER A 25 1.53 10.93 4.41
CA SER A 25 1.25 9.94 5.45
C SER A 25 0.24 8.88 4.97
N THR A 26 0.27 7.69 5.58
CA THR A 26 -0.66 6.60 5.24
C THR A 26 -2.12 7.02 5.43
N VAL A 27 -2.39 7.89 6.40
CA VAL A 27 -3.73 8.49 6.64
C VAL A 27 -4.17 9.33 5.44
N VAL A 28 -3.31 10.26 4.98
CA VAL A 28 -3.63 11.17 3.87
C VAL A 28 -3.88 10.40 2.57
N VAL A 29 -3.04 9.40 2.26
CA VAL A 29 -3.24 8.56 1.07
C VAL A 29 -4.54 7.78 1.17
N THR A 30 -4.85 7.26 2.36
CA THR A 30 -6.08 6.52 2.59
C THR A 30 -7.31 7.38 2.36
N ASP A 31 -7.31 8.60 2.91
CA ASP A 31 -8.43 9.54 2.74
C ASP A 31 -8.64 9.90 1.27
N LYS A 32 -7.56 10.18 0.55
CA LYS A 32 -7.62 10.45 -0.89
C LYS A 32 -8.24 9.29 -1.67
N VAL A 33 -7.81 8.04 -1.37
CA VAL A 33 -8.34 6.85 -2.05
C VAL A 33 -9.81 6.62 -1.73
N LEU A 34 -10.21 6.74 -0.46
CA LEU A 34 -11.60 6.55 -0.04
C LEU A 34 -12.53 7.63 -0.59
N GLN A 35 -12.08 8.89 -0.67
CA GLN A 35 -12.85 9.97 -1.29
C GLN A 35 -13.18 9.68 -2.74
N LEU A 36 -12.21 9.16 -3.51
CA LEU A 36 -12.37 8.87 -4.94
C LEU A 36 -13.13 7.57 -5.22
N LEU A 37 -13.15 6.61 -4.30
CA LEU A 37 -13.99 5.40 -4.39
C LEU A 37 -15.45 5.65 -3.95
N GLY A 38 -15.72 6.76 -3.26
CA GLY A 38 -17.06 7.17 -2.81
C GLY A 38 -17.50 6.57 -1.46
N GLN A 39 -18.53 7.17 -0.86
CA GLN A 39 -18.96 6.89 0.53
C GLN A 39 -19.36 5.43 0.82
N LYS A 40 -19.67 4.61 -0.19
CA LYS A 40 -19.97 3.18 0.01
C LYS A 40 -18.78 2.39 0.57
N HIS A 41 -17.56 2.91 0.44
CA HIS A 41 -16.33 2.23 0.85
C HIS A 41 -15.73 2.79 2.15
N SER A 42 -16.31 3.83 2.75
CA SER A 42 -15.74 4.55 3.91
C SER A 42 -15.93 3.87 5.27
N HIS A 43 -16.36 2.60 5.32
CA HIS A 43 -16.47 1.85 6.57
C HIS A 43 -15.10 1.61 7.23
N GLY A 44 -15.03 1.65 8.57
CA GLY A 44 -13.77 1.59 9.33
C GLY A 44 -12.91 0.34 9.05
N CYS A 45 -13.53 -0.81 8.76
CA CYS A 45 -12.80 -2.02 8.39
C CYS A 45 -12.08 -1.90 7.02
N ASN A 46 -12.64 -1.16 6.07
CA ASN A 46 -12.02 -0.90 4.76
C ASN A 46 -10.84 0.05 4.91
N ARG A 47 -10.94 1.03 5.82
CA ARG A 47 -9.83 1.94 6.14
C ARG A 47 -8.61 1.19 6.66
N ILE A 48 -8.79 0.31 7.65
CA ILE A 48 -7.68 -0.47 8.23
C ILE A 48 -7.03 -1.37 7.19
N ASN A 49 -7.82 -2.02 6.35
CA ASN A 49 -7.30 -2.87 5.27
C ASN A 49 -6.53 -2.06 4.23
N LEU A 50 -7.00 -0.86 3.89
CA LEU A 50 -6.32 0.04 2.97
C LEU A 50 -5.00 0.57 3.54
N HIS A 51 -4.96 0.95 4.81
CA HIS A 51 -3.71 1.31 5.49
C HIS A 51 -2.68 0.19 5.37
N LYS A 52 -3.09 -1.04 5.68
CA LYS A 52 -2.25 -2.23 5.59
C LYS A 52 -1.71 -2.44 4.17
N GLU A 53 -2.53 -2.32 3.14
CA GLU A 53 -2.08 -2.50 1.76
C GLU A 53 -1.14 -1.37 1.30
N ILE A 54 -1.42 -0.11 1.68
CA ILE A 54 -0.53 1.04 1.39
C ILE A 54 0.87 0.81 1.97
N ILE A 55 0.95 0.40 3.25
CA ILE A 55 2.22 0.12 3.92
C ILE A 55 3.01 -0.96 3.16
N ILE A 56 2.36 -2.07 2.78
CA ILE A 56 3.04 -3.17 2.09
C ILE A 56 3.49 -2.73 0.68
N VAL A 57 2.67 -2.00 -0.06
CA VAL A 57 3.02 -1.46 -1.39
C VAL A 57 4.21 -0.51 -1.30
N ARG A 58 4.26 0.34 -0.27
CA ARG A 58 5.39 1.26 -0.04
C ARG A 58 6.68 0.51 0.24
N ASN A 59 6.63 -0.53 1.06
CA ASN A 59 7.82 -1.35 1.32
C ASN A 59 8.33 -2.03 0.06
N PHE A 60 7.45 -2.55 -0.80
CA PHE A 60 7.86 -3.03 -2.11
C PHE A 60 8.51 -1.94 -2.97
N ILE A 61 7.90 -0.74 -3.05
CA ILE A 61 8.47 0.40 -3.80
C ILE A 61 9.82 0.84 -3.24
N ARG A 62 10.03 0.77 -1.93
CA ARG A 62 11.34 1.06 -1.31
C ARG A 62 12.38 0.02 -1.70
N GLU A 63 12.02 -1.27 -1.68
CA GLU A 63 12.93 -2.37 -2.04
C GLU A 63 13.38 -2.30 -3.51
N VAL A 64 12.47 -2.01 -4.44
CA VAL A 64 12.80 -1.90 -5.87
C VAL A 64 13.16 -0.47 -6.29
N SER A 65 13.15 0.50 -5.39
CA SER A 65 13.20 1.94 -5.68
C SER A 65 12.00 2.50 -6.48
N LEU A 66 11.74 3.80 -6.33
CA LEU A 66 10.64 4.48 -7.02
C LEU A 66 10.78 4.44 -8.55
N ASP A 67 12.00 4.57 -9.06
CA ASP A 67 12.25 4.71 -10.50
C ASP A 67 12.10 3.38 -11.23
N GLU A 68 12.46 2.26 -10.61
CA GLU A 68 12.16 0.94 -11.18
C GLU A 68 10.68 0.62 -11.02
N ALA A 69 10.07 0.93 -9.87
CA ALA A 69 8.64 0.73 -9.63
C ALA A 69 7.75 1.40 -10.70
N LYS A 70 8.14 2.58 -11.20
CA LYS A 70 7.45 3.29 -12.30
C LYS A 70 7.62 2.62 -13.67
N LYS A 71 8.72 1.90 -13.87
CA LYS A 71 9.07 1.22 -15.14
C LYS A 71 8.53 -0.21 -15.20
N LEU A 72 8.06 -0.78 -14.09
CA LEU A 72 7.47 -2.11 -14.06
C LEU A 72 6.15 -2.14 -14.86
N LYS A 73 6.23 -2.72 -16.07
CA LYS A 73 5.07 -2.94 -16.94
C LYS A 73 3.94 -3.69 -16.22
N ASP A 74 4.30 -4.66 -15.39
CA ASP A 74 3.38 -5.49 -14.61
C ASP A 74 3.62 -5.33 -13.09
N PHE A 75 3.68 -4.07 -12.61
CA PHE A 75 3.93 -3.73 -11.20
C PHE A 75 3.18 -4.63 -10.21
N TRP A 76 1.89 -4.86 -10.43
CA TRP A 76 1.06 -5.63 -9.50
C TRP A 76 1.35 -7.13 -9.50
N ALA A 77 1.78 -7.69 -10.63
CA ALA A 77 2.22 -9.08 -10.68
C ALA A 77 3.54 -9.23 -9.93
N SER A 78 4.50 -8.34 -10.18
CA SER A 78 5.78 -8.30 -9.45
C SER A 78 5.57 -8.12 -7.95
N PHE A 79 4.70 -7.17 -7.55
CA PHE A 79 4.30 -6.94 -6.17
C PHE A 79 3.69 -8.18 -5.53
N TYR A 80 2.75 -8.85 -6.21
CA TYR A 80 2.08 -10.02 -5.66
C TYR A 80 3.07 -11.17 -5.47
N THR A 81 3.91 -11.45 -6.47
CA THR A 81 4.98 -12.44 -6.38
C THR A 81 5.87 -12.13 -5.18
N TRP A 82 6.40 -10.91 -5.10
CA TRP A 82 7.24 -10.46 -3.99
C TRP A 82 6.56 -10.66 -2.63
N LYS A 83 5.32 -10.20 -2.47
CA LYS A 83 4.55 -10.32 -1.22
C LYS A 83 4.35 -11.77 -0.80
N THR A 84 4.06 -12.66 -1.76
CA THR A 84 3.88 -14.09 -1.48
C THR A 84 5.19 -14.83 -1.25
N THR A 85 6.32 -14.31 -1.76
CA THR A 85 7.66 -14.84 -1.47
C THR A 85 8.12 -14.43 -0.08
N GLN A 86 7.93 -13.17 0.32
CA GLN A 86 8.27 -12.65 1.65
C GLN A 86 7.41 -13.32 2.73
N TRP A 87 6.09 -13.42 2.50
CA TRP A 87 5.13 -13.94 3.50
C TRP A 87 4.24 -15.03 2.91
N PRO A 88 4.77 -16.23 2.65
CA PRO A 88 4.03 -17.32 2.01
C PRO A 88 2.84 -17.80 2.85
N ASN A 89 2.94 -17.69 4.18
CA ASN A 89 1.89 -18.07 5.13
C ASN A 89 1.09 -16.88 5.66
N GLY A 90 1.24 -15.70 5.04
CA GLY A 90 0.70 -14.44 5.54
C GLY A 90 1.65 -13.72 6.51
N ILE A 91 1.37 -12.44 6.73
CA ILE A 91 2.23 -11.53 7.52
C ILE A 91 1.97 -11.75 9.01
N MET A 92 3.01 -12.12 9.75
CA MET A 92 2.91 -12.38 11.20
C MET A 92 2.82 -11.07 11.99
N PRO A 93 2.37 -11.10 13.26
CA PRO A 93 2.24 -9.90 14.08
C PRO A 93 3.55 -9.11 14.25
N GLU A 94 4.68 -9.80 14.34
CA GLU A 94 6.03 -9.21 14.45
C GLU A 94 6.45 -8.49 13.16
N ASP A 95 6.26 -9.10 12.00
CA ASP A 95 6.48 -8.46 10.70
C ASP A 95 5.60 -7.21 10.56
N TRP A 96 4.35 -7.30 11.01
CA TRP A 96 3.44 -6.16 11.00
C TRP A 96 3.93 -4.99 11.84
N HIS A 97 4.53 -5.26 12.99
CA HIS A 97 5.13 -4.23 13.83
C HIS A 97 6.30 -3.58 13.10
N HIS A 98 7.20 -4.39 12.54
CA HIS A 98 8.35 -3.90 11.80
C HIS A 98 7.96 -3.03 10.59
N LEU A 99 7.09 -3.54 9.72
CA LEU A 99 6.59 -2.83 8.53
C LEU A 99 5.94 -1.48 8.87
N ARG A 100 5.24 -1.41 10.01
CA ARG A 100 4.61 -0.16 10.48
C ARG A 100 5.64 0.84 10.99
N THR A 101 6.63 0.38 11.74
CA THR A 101 7.70 1.23 12.26
C THR A 101 8.52 1.82 11.12
N GLU A 102 8.89 1.00 10.13
CA GLU A 102 9.61 1.47 8.93
C GLU A 102 8.78 2.44 8.10
N ASP A 103 7.48 2.17 7.92
CA ASP A 103 6.61 3.09 7.18
C ASP A 103 6.43 4.42 7.90
N ALA A 104 6.28 4.43 9.22
CA ALA A 104 6.15 5.66 10.01
C ALA A 104 7.44 6.50 9.97
N ALA A 105 8.59 5.86 10.15
CA ALA A 105 9.89 6.54 10.12
C ALA A 105 10.16 7.30 8.82
N ALA A 106 9.59 6.85 7.70
CA ALA A 106 9.75 7.50 6.39
C ALA A 106 9.07 8.88 6.28
N TYR A 107 8.23 9.27 7.25
CA TYR A 107 7.48 10.54 7.24
C TYR A 107 7.75 11.43 8.46
N ASP A 108 8.43 10.91 9.49
CA ASP A 108 8.76 11.66 10.72
C ASP A 108 10.05 12.51 10.57
N GLU A 109 10.66 12.58 9.38
CA GLU A 109 11.85 13.41 9.07
C GLU A 109 11.53 14.84 8.56
N GLU A 110 10.34 15.38 8.83
CA GLU A 110 9.99 16.80 8.57
C GLU A 110 9.88 17.65 9.84
#